data_AF-A0A401RRR6-F1
#
_entry.id   AF-A0A401RRR6-F1
#
_cell.length_a   1.000
_cell.length_b   1.000
_cell.length_c   1.000
_cell.angle_alpha   90.00
_cell.angle_beta   90.00
_cell.angle_gamma   90.00
#
_symmetry.space_group_name_H-M   'P 1'
#
loop_
_entity.id
_entity.type
_entity.pdbx_description
1 polymer ?
#
loop_
_entity_poly.entity_id
_entity_poly.type
_entity_poly.pdbx_seq_one_letter_code
_entity_poly.pdbx_strand_id
1 'polypeptide(L)'
;MTSGLPFFFRYKIIGRNYRQCTADGWDGTVPSCESITCGNPREILNGYYQTPNDTVGNKVFYYCDFGYKIVGRDYQQCTAEGWDDDVPSCEPITCGNPGEILNGYYNAPNKTVGHKATFYCDSGYTMLGNGYRKCTPEGWDGEVPSCESISCGNPGKILNGHYKEANETLGNKIIFYCDFGYELVGRTYLQCTAEGWDGDVPSCEPITCGYPGEILNGYYSAPNKTFGNTVHFYCDIGYSILGRDYRQCTTEGWDGKVPSCEPINCGNPGNILNGYYEAPNNTIGNKVIFYCDVGYKLVGRDYRQCTAKGWDGDVPACEPINCGNPGSILNGYYKASKWTVGSNVTFYCEVGYKIIGRHYRQCMADGWDGEVPSCEPITCGNPGEILNGHYKTPNGTVGNKVHFYCDFGYKIVGRGYLQCTAEGWDGDVPSCESITCGNPGEILHGYYNAPNKTVGNNVTFYCDVGYAMLGRDYRKCTPEGWDGEVPSCEPINCGNPGNVLNGYYVEPNVTVENKVTFYCNAGYKLLGRDYRQCTAEGWDGDVPSCESQSALVGMTTGINMGVVAVLGFIFCAACCYRKRSLSNKGEYHLASSIPMSSDDNQMVPHSDSCNRPV
;
A
#
# COMPACT_ATOMS: atom_id res chain seq x y z
N MET A 1 -20.34 55.68 -158.91
CA MET A 1 -21.77 55.75 -159.28
C MET A 1 -22.50 56.59 -158.24
N THR A 2 -23.61 57.23 -158.61
CA THR A 2 -24.32 58.21 -157.77
C THR A 2 -25.05 57.58 -156.59
N SER A 3 -25.22 58.37 -155.52
CA SER A 3 -25.88 57.99 -154.28
C SER A 3 -27.38 57.75 -154.46
N GLY A 4 -27.82 56.50 -154.34
CA GLY A 4 -29.22 56.17 -154.12
C GLY A 4 -29.60 56.35 -152.65
N LEU A 5 -29.85 57.59 -152.22
CA LEU A 5 -30.51 57.84 -150.93
C LEU A 5 -31.95 57.33 -151.02
N PRO A 6 -32.39 56.37 -150.18
CA PRO A 6 -33.79 55.99 -150.13
C PRO A 6 -34.58 57.16 -149.54
N PHE A 7 -35.40 57.80 -150.38
CA PHE A 7 -36.37 58.80 -149.92
C PHE A 7 -37.44 58.09 -149.09
N PHE A 8 -37.26 58.09 -147.77
CA PHE A 8 -38.31 57.70 -146.82
C PHE A 8 -39.45 58.72 -146.92
N PHE A 9 -40.43 58.42 -147.76
CA PHE A 9 -41.65 59.20 -147.92
C PHE A 9 -42.49 59.11 -146.64
N ARG A 10 -42.16 59.94 -145.64
CA ARG A 10 -42.90 60.07 -144.36
C ARG A 10 -44.35 60.54 -144.55
N TYR A 11 -44.69 61.00 -145.75
CA TYR A 11 -46.01 61.50 -146.11
C TYR A 11 -46.49 60.87 -147.41
N LYS A 12 -47.78 60.53 -147.46
CA LYS A 12 -48.50 60.08 -148.64
C LYS A 12 -49.26 61.26 -149.24
N ILE A 13 -49.17 61.43 -150.56
CA ILE A 13 -49.91 62.48 -151.27
C ILE A 13 -51.37 62.04 -151.42
N ILE A 14 -52.29 62.89 -150.96
CA ILE A 14 -53.74 62.72 -151.13
C ILE A 14 -54.19 63.65 -152.27
N GLY A 15 -54.82 63.06 -153.29
CA GLY A 15 -55.16 63.73 -154.55
C GLY A 15 -54.13 63.52 -155.65
N ARG A 16 -54.23 64.28 -156.76
CA ARG A 16 -53.27 64.21 -157.87
C ARG A 16 -51.95 64.88 -157.46
N ASN A 17 -50.82 64.21 -157.66
CA ASN A 17 -49.48 64.74 -157.39
C ASN A 17 -49.01 65.82 -158.40
N TYR A 18 -49.91 66.26 -159.29
CA TYR A 18 -49.70 67.36 -160.23
C TYR A 18 -51.02 68.15 -160.37
N ARG A 19 -50.90 69.42 -160.77
CA ARG A 19 -51.99 70.26 -161.26
C ARG A 19 -51.58 70.81 -162.63
N GLN A 20 -52.52 71.27 -163.44
CA GLN A 20 -52.25 71.92 -164.73
C GLN A 20 -52.90 73.30 -164.76
N CYS A 21 -52.23 74.29 -165.35
CA CYS A 21 -52.73 75.65 -165.49
C CYS A 21 -53.52 75.78 -166.81
N THR A 22 -54.78 76.21 -166.72
CA THR A 22 -55.67 76.51 -167.84
C THR A 22 -55.94 78.02 -167.89
N ALA A 23 -56.76 78.48 -168.85
CA ALA A 23 -57.13 79.89 -168.97
C ALA A 23 -57.83 80.46 -167.73
N ASP A 24 -58.50 79.61 -166.95
CA ASP A 24 -59.27 79.99 -165.75
C ASP A 24 -58.52 79.72 -164.42
N GLY A 25 -57.27 79.24 -164.49
CA GLY A 25 -56.42 78.95 -163.33
C GLY A 25 -55.95 77.49 -163.25
N TRP A 26 -55.53 77.03 -162.06
CA TRP A 26 -55.01 75.68 -161.88
C TRP A 26 -56.11 74.63 -161.61
N ASP A 27 -56.16 73.55 -162.40
CA ASP A 27 -57.04 72.38 -162.19
C ASP A 27 -56.91 71.80 -160.77
N GLY A 28 -58.03 71.34 -160.20
CA GLY A 28 -58.11 70.60 -158.94
C GLY A 28 -57.88 71.40 -157.66
N THR A 29 -57.92 70.71 -156.53
CA THR A 29 -57.46 71.23 -155.22
C THR A 29 -55.94 71.14 -155.10
N VAL A 30 -55.35 71.86 -154.14
CA VAL A 30 -53.95 71.61 -153.73
C VAL A 30 -53.88 70.21 -153.11
N PRO A 31 -53.00 69.30 -153.59
CA PRO A 31 -52.86 68.00 -152.97
C PRO A 31 -52.25 68.13 -151.56
N SER A 32 -52.87 67.49 -150.58
CA SER A 32 -52.35 67.43 -149.21
C SER A 32 -51.36 66.28 -149.04
N CYS A 33 -50.50 66.39 -148.03
CA CYS A 33 -49.54 65.37 -147.65
C CYS A 33 -49.86 64.93 -146.22
N GLU A 34 -50.41 63.72 -146.06
CA GLU A 34 -50.73 63.14 -144.75
C GLU A 34 -49.62 62.18 -144.32
N SER A 35 -49.26 62.19 -143.04
CA SER A 35 -48.16 61.36 -142.52
C SER A 35 -48.52 59.88 -142.53
N ILE A 36 -47.60 59.03 -142.98
CA ILE A 36 -47.75 57.57 -142.85
C ILE A 36 -47.48 57.17 -141.40
N THR A 37 -48.40 56.40 -140.82
CA THR A 37 -48.27 55.83 -139.47
C THR A 37 -48.56 54.33 -139.46
N CYS A 38 -47.88 53.60 -138.57
CA CYS A 38 -48.02 52.15 -138.41
C CYS A 38 -49.13 51.75 -137.41
N GLY A 39 -49.76 52.70 -136.72
CA GLY A 39 -50.75 52.45 -135.67
C GLY A 39 -50.18 51.72 -134.44
N ASN A 40 -51.07 51.26 -133.56
CA ASN A 40 -50.67 50.58 -132.34
C ASN A 40 -49.94 49.24 -132.63
N PRO A 41 -48.78 48.98 -132.02
CA PRO A 41 -48.14 47.67 -132.02
C PRO A 41 -49.02 46.59 -131.40
N ARG A 42 -48.69 45.33 -131.70
CA ARG A 42 -49.42 44.16 -131.18
C ARG A 42 -48.97 43.85 -129.75
N GLU A 43 -49.93 43.69 -128.85
CA GLU A 43 -49.68 43.28 -127.46
C GLU A 43 -49.05 41.87 -127.38
N ILE A 44 -48.18 41.67 -126.39
CA ILE A 44 -47.50 40.41 -126.11
C ILE A 44 -47.93 39.86 -124.74
N LEU A 45 -47.97 38.54 -124.59
CA LEU A 45 -48.36 37.91 -123.33
C LEU A 45 -47.22 37.99 -122.31
N ASN A 46 -47.53 38.39 -121.06
CA ASN A 46 -46.57 38.64 -119.99
C ASN A 46 -45.52 39.74 -120.32
N GLY A 47 -45.96 40.79 -121.02
CA GLY A 47 -45.13 41.95 -121.32
C GLY A 47 -45.94 43.14 -121.85
N TYR A 48 -45.24 44.26 -122.00
CA TYR A 48 -45.80 45.54 -122.42
C TYR A 48 -44.84 46.25 -123.39
N TYR A 49 -45.33 47.28 -124.09
CA TYR A 49 -44.49 48.13 -124.94
C TYR A 49 -44.57 49.59 -124.49
N GLN A 50 -43.52 50.37 -124.78
CA GLN A 50 -43.52 51.82 -124.53
C GLN A 50 -44.52 52.54 -125.44
N THR A 51 -45.12 53.64 -124.95
CA THR A 51 -46.09 54.46 -125.68
C THR A 51 -45.64 54.72 -127.13
N PRO A 52 -46.39 54.24 -128.13
CA PRO A 52 -45.82 54.05 -129.46
C PRO A 52 -45.67 55.39 -130.20
N ASN A 53 -44.48 55.63 -130.76
CA ASN A 53 -44.30 56.61 -131.82
C ASN A 53 -44.39 55.87 -133.15
N ASP A 54 -45.58 55.88 -133.73
CA ASP A 54 -45.95 55.10 -134.91
C ASP A 54 -45.57 55.78 -136.24
N THR A 55 -44.76 56.85 -136.22
CA THR A 55 -44.32 57.54 -137.44
C THR A 55 -43.06 56.90 -138.06
N VAL A 56 -43.05 56.81 -139.40
CA VAL A 56 -42.04 56.05 -140.17
C VAL A 56 -40.58 56.41 -139.80
N GLY A 57 -39.84 55.37 -139.40
CA GLY A 57 -38.45 55.40 -138.97
C GLY A 57 -38.27 55.26 -137.45
N ASN A 58 -39.31 55.46 -136.63
CA ASN A 58 -39.21 55.29 -135.18
C ASN A 58 -39.37 53.84 -134.74
N LYS A 59 -38.87 53.55 -133.53
CA LYS A 59 -38.90 52.22 -132.90
C LYS A 59 -39.80 52.22 -131.68
N VAL A 60 -40.43 51.08 -131.41
CA VAL A 60 -41.13 50.79 -130.16
C VAL A 60 -40.45 49.61 -129.49
N PHE A 61 -40.08 49.80 -128.22
CA PHE A 61 -39.41 48.79 -127.40
C PHE A 61 -40.42 48.02 -126.54
N TYR A 62 -40.22 46.72 -126.46
CA TYR A 62 -40.97 45.76 -125.67
C TYR A 62 -40.20 45.38 -124.40
N TYR A 63 -40.96 45.14 -123.33
CA TYR A 63 -40.46 44.78 -122.01
C TYR A 63 -41.32 43.64 -121.47
N CYS A 64 -40.72 42.72 -120.73
CA CYS A 64 -41.45 41.62 -120.11
C CYS A 64 -41.82 41.93 -118.67
N ASP A 65 -42.92 41.33 -118.20
CA ASP A 65 -43.37 41.45 -116.82
C ASP A 65 -42.39 40.79 -115.85
N PHE A 66 -42.43 41.19 -114.57
CA PHE A 66 -41.48 40.72 -113.57
C PHE A 66 -41.48 39.18 -113.45
N GLY A 67 -40.31 38.58 -113.68
CA GLY A 67 -40.12 37.13 -113.71
C GLY A 67 -40.08 36.51 -115.11
N TYR A 68 -40.26 37.31 -116.17
CA TYR A 68 -40.12 36.90 -117.56
C TYR A 68 -38.92 37.60 -118.23
N LYS A 69 -38.29 36.92 -119.21
CA LYS A 69 -37.20 37.42 -120.05
C LYS A 69 -37.70 37.58 -121.50
N ILE A 70 -37.16 38.57 -122.20
CA ILE A 70 -37.49 38.79 -123.60
C ILE A 70 -36.69 37.84 -124.50
N VAL A 71 -37.36 37.25 -125.49
CA VAL A 71 -36.79 36.29 -126.45
C VAL A 71 -37.21 36.70 -127.85
N GLY A 72 -36.22 36.99 -128.70
CA GLY A 72 -36.40 37.67 -129.98
C GLY A 72 -35.78 39.07 -129.95
N ARG A 73 -36.21 39.95 -130.85
CA ARG A 73 -35.79 41.35 -130.91
C ARG A 73 -36.63 42.19 -129.94
N ASP A 74 -35.98 43.00 -129.11
CA ASP A 74 -36.63 43.84 -128.09
C ASP A 74 -37.36 45.08 -128.64
N TYR A 75 -37.38 45.26 -129.96
CA TYR A 75 -38.09 46.36 -130.62
C TYR A 75 -38.67 45.96 -131.98
N GLN A 76 -39.71 46.68 -132.40
CA GLN A 76 -40.12 46.80 -133.80
C GLN A 76 -39.88 48.22 -134.29
N GLN A 77 -39.65 48.40 -135.60
CA GLN A 77 -39.46 49.69 -136.26
C GLN A 77 -40.59 49.94 -137.27
N CYS A 78 -41.15 51.15 -137.28
CA CYS A 78 -42.21 51.52 -138.23
C CYS A 78 -41.60 51.83 -139.60
N THR A 79 -42.05 51.12 -140.64
CA THR A 79 -41.64 51.28 -142.04
C THR A 79 -42.77 51.88 -142.89
N ALA A 80 -42.55 52.05 -144.19
CA ALA A 80 -43.61 52.48 -145.11
C ALA A 80 -44.69 51.40 -145.37
N GLU A 81 -44.45 50.15 -144.95
CA GLU A 81 -45.34 49.00 -145.19
C GLU A 81 -45.98 48.46 -143.88
N GLY A 82 -45.49 48.88 -142.71
CA GLY A 82 -45.93 48.41 -141.39
C GLY A 82 -44.76 48.29 -140.40
N TRP A 83 -44.97 47.56 -139.29
CA TRP A 83 -43.91 47.17 -138.36
C TRP A 83 -42.98 46.11 -139.01
N ASP A 84 -41.67 46.17 -138.74
CA ASP A 84 -40.62 45.52 -139.56
C ASP A 84 -40.30 44.04 -139.24
N ASP A 85 -40.77 43.51 -138.12
CA ASP A 85 -40.42 42.17 -137.61
C ASP A 85 -41.60 41.58 -136.81
N ASP A 86 -41.56 40.29 -136.49
CA ASP A 86 -42.50 39.67 -135.55
C ASP A 86 -42.32 40.21 -134.12
N VAL A 87 -43.37 40.09 -133.29
CA VAL A 87 -43.30 40.53 -131.88
C VAL A 87 -42.49 39.56 -131.02
N PRO A 88 -41.67 40.05 -130.06
CA PRO A 88 -40.90 39.18 -129.17
C PRO A 88 -41.79 38.38 -128.21
N SER A 89 -41.25 37.26 -127.72
CA SER A 89 -41.89 36.42 -126.71
C SER A 89 -41.33 36.70 -125.32
N CYS A 90 -42.19 36.69 -124.30
CA CYS A 90 -41.79 36.76 -122.91
C CYS A 90 -41.85 35.37 -122.26
N GLU A 91 -40.69 34.73 -122.14
CA GLU A 91 -40.53 33.41 -121.51
C GLU A 91 -40.23 33.53 -120.01
N PRO A 92 -40.75 32.64 -119.14
CA PRO A 92 -40.48 32.70 -117.72
C PRO A 92 -38.99 32.43 -117.40
N ILE A 93 -38.39 33.27 -116.57
CA ILE A 93 -37.03 33.09 -116.06
C ILE A 93 -37.01 31.88 -115.13
N THR A 94 -36.07 30.96 -115.36
CA THR A 94 -35.87 29.73 -114.56
C THR A 94 -34.45 29.66 -114.02
N CYS A 95 -34.31 29.48 -112.70
CA CYS A 95 -33.02 29.60 -112.00
C CYS A 95 -32.10 28.36 -112.08
N GLY A 96 -32.42 27.34 -112.90
CA GLY A 96 -31.58 26.14 -113.04
C GLY A 96 -31.48 25.28 -111.76
N ASN A 97 -30.31 24.73 -111.47
CA ASN A 97 -30.07 23.88 -110.30
C ASN A 97 -29.92 24.75 -109.02
N PRO A 98 -30.69 24.50 -107.93
CA PRO A 98 -30.51 25.15 -106.62
C PRO A 98 -29.14 24.94 -105.97
N GLY A 99 -28.35 23.98 -106.45
CA GLY A 99 -27.07 23.58 -105.87
C GLY A 99 -27.14 22.18 -105.27
N GLU A 100 -26.00 21.52 -105.18
CA GLU A 100 -25.88 20.19 -104.58
C GLU A 100 -25.53 20.31 -103.10
N ILE A 101 -26.18 19.49 -102.27
CA ILE A 101 -25.99 19.44 -100.82
C ILE A 101 -25.46 18.05 -100.46
N LEU A 102 -24.38 18.00 -99.66
CA LEU A 102 -23.78 16.75 -99.22
C LEU A 102 -24.49 16.24 -97.96
N ASN A 103 -24.80 14.95 -97.90
CA ASN A 103 -25.59 14.33 -96.82
C ASN A 103 -26.97 15.00 -96.64
N GLY A 104 -27.65 15.23 -97.77
CA GLY A 104 -28.99 15.79 -97.83
C GLY A 104 -29.57 15.78 -99.25
N TYR A 105 -30.75 16.36 -99.39
CA TYR A 105 -31.45 16.52 -100.66
C TYR A 105 -32.23 17.83 -100.70
N TYR A 106 -32.78 18.20 -101.87
CA TYR A 106 -33.68 19.35 -102.00
C TYR A 106 -34.98 18.97 -102.71
N ASN A 107 -36.04 19.72 -102.42
CA ASN A 107 -37.30 19.71 -103.16
C ASN A 107 -37.52 21.07 -103.82
N ALA A 108 -37.58 21.08 -105.16
CA ALA A 108 -37.73 22.28 -105.97
C ALA A 108 -38.68 22.01 -107.16
N PRO A 109 -40.00 21.86 -106.91
CA PRO A 109 -40.97 21.40 -107.90
C PRO A 109 -41.27 22.44 -108.98
N ASN A 110 -41.07 23.73 -108.67
CA ASN A 110 -41.04 24.80 -109.65
C ASN A 110 -39.77 25.64 -109.42
N LYS A 111 -39.17 26.11 -110.52
CA LYS A 111 -37.87 26.78 -110.58
C LYS A 111 -37.95 28.15 -111.25
N THR A 112 -39.16 28.70 -111.43
CA THR A 112 -39.38 30.07 -111.92
C THR A 112 -39.31 31.10 -110.80
N VAL A 113 -39.05 32.37 -111.16
CA VAL A 113 -38.93 33.50 -110.22
C VAL A 113 -40.10 33.54 -109.23
N GLY A 114 -39.79 33.76 -107.96
CA GLY A 114 -40.73 33.73 -106.84
C GLY A 114 -40.79 32.41 -106.07
N HIS A 115 -40.52 31.26 -106.72
CA HIS A 115 -40.58 29.94 -106.10
C HIS A 115 -39.35 29.63 -105.23
N LYS A 116 -39.48 28.64 -104.35
CA LYS A 116 -38.44 28.20 -103.41
C LYS A 116 -37.99 26.76 -103.70
N ALA A 117 -36.70 26.53 -103.51
CA ALA A 117 -36.11 25.21 -103.34
C ALA A 117 -35.83 25.01 -101.85
N THR A 118 -36.49 24.04 -101.21
CA THR A 118 -36.29 23.72 -99.79
C THR A 118 -35.31 22.56 -99.67
N PHE A 119 -34.33 22.69 -98.80
CA PHE A 119 -33.31 21.68 -98.53
C PHE A 119 -33.70 20.84 -97.31
N TYR A 120 -33.14 19.65 -97.21
CA TYR A 120 -33.33 18.69 -96.13
C TYR A 120 -32.00 17.95 -95.91
N CYS A 121 -31.62 17.70 -94.67
CA CYS A 121 -30.46 16.85 -94.36
C CYS A 121 -30.88 15.38 -94.23
N ASP A 122 -29.94 14.49 -94.53
CA ASP A 122 -30.12 13.05 -94.34
C ASP A 122 -30.13 12.69 -92.85
N SER A 123 -30.65 11.50 -92.52
CA SER A 123 -30.74 11.03 -91.14
C SER A 123 -29.35 10.92 -90.50
N GLY A 124 -29.13 11.61 -89.38
CA GLY A 124 -27.84 11.75 -88.72
C GLY A 124 -27.17 13.12 -88.90
N TYR A 125 -27.73 13.99 -89.75
CA TYR A 125 -27.18 15.33 -90.03
C TYR A 125 -28.17 16.44 -89.68
N THR A 126 -27.64 17.59 -89.26
CA THR A 126 -28.38 18.83 -88.99
C THR A 126 -27.95 19.95 -89.92
N MET A 127 -28.85 20.91 -90.12
CA MET A 127 -28.73 21.95 -91.14
C MET A 127 -28.09 23.22 -90.59
N LEU A 128 -27.07 23.72 -91.29
CA LEU A 128 -26.44 25.01 -91.04
C LEU A 128 -26.67 25.95 -92.24
N GLY A 129 -27.05 27.19 -91.94
CA GLY A 129 -27.45 28.19 -92.94
C GLY A 129 -28.98 28.24 -93.15
N ASN A 130 -29.41 28.83 -94.28
CA ASN A 130 -30.82 29.01 -94.59
C ASN A 130 -31.38 27.79 -95.34
N GLY A 131 -32.38 27.10 -94.77
CA GLY A 131 -32.93 25.86 -95.32
C GLY A 131 -33.75 25.97 -96.60
N TYR A 132 -33.82 27.14 -97.23
CA TYR A 132 -34.35 27.28 -98.58
C TYR A 132 -33.61 28.37 -99.34
N ARG A 133 -33.54 28.21 -100.66
CA ARG A 133 -33.16 29.28 -101.61
C ARG A 133 -34.39 29.66 -102.43
N LYS A 134 -34.54 30.93 -102.79
CA LYS A 134 -35.64 31.45 -103.62
C LYS A 134 -35.11 31.86 -105.00
N CYS A 135 -35.87 31.56 -106.04
CA CYS A 135 -35.53 31.98 -107.40
C CYS A 135 -35.87 33.47 -107.58
N THR A 136 -34.86 34.22 -107.99
CA THR A 136 -34.88 35.66 -108.30
C THR A 136 -34.53 35.87 -109.78
N PRO A 137 -34.72 37.08 -110.36
CA PRO A 137 -34.29 37.35 -111.74
C PRO A 137 -32.80 37.11 -112.00
N GLU A 138 -31.95 37.15 -110.96
CA GLU A 138 -30.50 36.94 -111.03
C GLU A 138 -30.07 35.48 -110.78
N GLY A 139 -30.98 34.62 -110.31
CA GLY A 139 -30.69 33.24 -109.92
C GLY A 139 -31.26 32.86 -108.55
N TRP A 140 -30.78 31.75 -107.97
CA TRP A 140 -31.12 31.35 -106.61
C TRP A 140 -30.42 32.25 -105.57
N ASP A 141 -31.18 32.84 -104.64
CA ASP A 141 -30.61 33.67 -103.57
C ASP A 141 -29.82 32.88 -102.51
N GLY A 142 -28.97 33.56 -101.74
CA GLY A 142 -28.18 32.99 -100.66
C GLY A 142 -27.13 31.96 -101.10
N GLU A 143 -26.53 31.29 -100.12
CA GLU A 143 -25.63 30.14 -100.32
C GLU A 143 -26.42 28.82 -100.17
N VAL A 144 -25.79 27.69 -100.53
CA VAL A 144 -26.37 26.36 -100.28
C VAL A 144 -26.14 26.00 -98.80
N PRO A 145 -27.17 25.61 -98.03
CA PRO A 145 -26.99 25.20 -96.64
C PRO A 145 -26.15 23.92 -96.56
N SER A 146 -25.35 23.79 -95.51
CA SER A 146 -24.56 22.58 -95.23
C SER A 146 -25.28 21.65 -94.25
N CYS A 147 -24.97 20.35 -94.34
CA CYS A 147 -25.44 19.33 -93.41
C CYS A 147 -24.26 18.76 -92.63
N GLU A 148 -24.17 19.08 -91.34
CA GLU A 148 -23.13 18.57 -90.42
C GLU A 148 -23.65 17.43 -89.56
N SER A 149 -22.81 16.45 -89.25
CA SER A 149 -23.19 15.25 -88.50
C SER A 149 -23.52 15.59 -87.05
N ILE A 150 -24.69 15.15 -86.56
CA ILE A 150 -25.13 15.37 -85.18
C ILE A 150 -24.27 14.53 -84.24
N SER A 151 -23.44 15.21 -83.45
CA SER A 151 -22.77 14.67 -82.26
C SER A 151 -23.27 15.40 -81.03
N CYS A 152 -23.67 14.66 -80.00
CA CYS A 152 -24.11 15.23 -78.73
C CYS A 152 -22.96 15.66 -77.81
N GLY A 153 -21.71 15.39 -78.19
CA GLY A 153 -20.51 15.78 -77.46
C GLY A 153 -20.28 14.94 -76.19
N ASN A 154 -19.07 15.06 -75.64
CA ASN A 154 -18.63 14.20 -74.56
C ASN A 154 -19.32 14.54 -73.22
N PRO A 155 -19.92 13.56 -72.49
CA PRO A 155 -20.52 13.81 -71.17
C PRO A 155 -19.55 14.21 -70.05
N GLY A 156 -18.25 14.30 -70.32
CA GLY A 156 -17.22 14.59 -69.32
C GLY A 156 -16.87 13.37 -68.48
N LYS A 157 -16.42 13.59 -67.23
CA LYS A 157 -16.12 12.52 -66.27
C LYS A 157 -17.08 12.60 -65.09
N ILE A 158 -17.78 11.50 -64.83
CA ILE A 158 -18.53 11.29 -63.59
C ILE A 158 -17.56 10.97 -62.44
N LEU A 159 -17.88 11.40 -61.22
CA LEU A 159 -17.07 11.13 -60.03
C LEU A 159 -17.56 9.86 -59.34
N ASN A 160 -16.65 8.95 -58.96
CA ASN A 160 -16.95 7.63 -58.38
C ASN A 160 -17.85 6.76 -59.29
N GLY A 161 -17.60 6.82 -60.60
CA GLY A 161 -18.29 6.02 -61.61
C GLY A 161 -17.60 6.11 -62.97
N HIS A 162 -18.20 5.43 -63.93
CA HIS A 162 -17.71 5.33 -65.30
C HIS A 162 -18.87 5.06 -66.28
N TYR A 163 -18.61 5.21 -67.57
CA TYR A 163 -19.53 4.79 -68.64
C TYR A 163 -18.73 4.05 -69.73
N LYS A 164 -19.41 3.20 -70.51
CA LYS A 164 -18.79 2.54 -71.67
C LYS A 164 -18.63 3.54 -72.82
N GLU A 165 -17.62 3.31 -73.66
CA GLU A 165 -17.17 4.22 -74.73
C GLU A 165 -18.29 5.05 -75.37
N ALA A 166 -18.14 6.38 -75.28
CA ALA A 166 -19.13 7.33 -75.76
C ALA A 166 -19.22 7.28 -77.29
N ASN A 167 -20.24 6.58 -77.80
CA ASN A 167 -20.66 6.75 -79.19
C ASN A 167 -21.61 7.95 -79.26
N GLU A 168 -21.04 9.13 -79.48
CA GLU A 168 -21.71 10.44 -79.34
C GLU A 168 -22.66 10.77 -80.51
N THR A 169 -22.86 9.84 -81.46
CA THR A 169 -23.68 10.04 -82.67
C THR A 169 -25.18 9.83 -82.42
N LEU A 170 -26.01 10.50 -83.22
CA LEU A 170 -27.49 10.47 -83.14
C LEU A 170 -28.07 9.06 -82.92
N GLY A 171 -28.94 8.94 -81.92
CA GLY A 171 -29.68 7.72 -81.59
C GLY A 171 -28.98 6.78 -80.61
N ASN A 172 -27.66 6.88 -80.44
CA ASN A 172 -26.91 6.02 -79.51
C ASN A 172 -27.18 6.34 -78.04
N LYS A 173 -26.89 5.36 -77.17
CA LYS A 173 -27.08 5.43 -75.71
C LYS A 173 -25.78 5.21 -74.95
N ILE A 174 -25.48 6.12 -74.03
CA ILE A 174 -24.39 5.96 -73.06
C ILE A 174 -25.01 5.47 -71.75
N ILE A 175 -24.54 4.31 -71.26
CA ILE A 175 -24.99 3.70 -69.99
C ILE A 175 -23.96 4.01 -68.92
N PHE A 176 -24.43 4.55 -67.80
CA PHE A 176 -23.62 4.94 -66.65
C PHE A 176 -23.60 3.82 -65.60
N TYR A 177 -22.45 3.68 -64.94
CA TYR A 177 -22.19 2.72 -63.87
C TYR A 177 -21.47 3.45 -62.74
N CYS A 178 -21.83 3.19 -61.50
CA CYS A 178 -21.10 3.71 -60.35
C CYS A 178 -20.02 2.71 -59.88
N ASP A 179 -18.96 3.25 -59.27
CA ASP A 179 -17.88 2.44 -58.71
C ASP A 179 -18.34 1.75 -57.41
N PHE A 180 -17.63 0.70 -57.00
CA PHE A 180 -18.06 -0.15 -55.89
C PHE A 180 -18.22 0.64 -54.58
N GLY A 181 -19.45 0.62 -54.02
CA GLY A 181 -19.83 1.39 -52.84
C GLY A 181 -20.72 2.61 -53.11
N TYR A 182 -20.97 2.94 -54.37
CA TYR A 182 -21.78 4.07 -54.81
C TYR A 182 -23.03 3.61 -55.57
N GLU A 183 -24.13 4.34 -55.40
CA GLU A 183 -25.42 4.13 -56.06
C GLU A 183 -25.70 5.28 -57.05
N LEU A 184 -26.38 4.97 -58.15
CA LEU A 184 -26.63 5.92 -59.23
C LEU A 184 -27.90 6.72 -58.97
N VAL A 185 -27.74 8.03 -58.82
CA VAL A 185 -28.84 8.99 -58.63
C VAL A 185 -29.05 9.74 -59.94
N GLY A 186 -30.21 9.52 -60.57
CA GLY A 186 -30.56 10.10 -61.87
C GLY A 186 -30.95 9.04 -62.91
N ARG A 187 -30.62 9.28 -64.20
CA ARG A 187 -30.90 8.33 -65.28
C ARG A 187 -29.76 7.33 -65.46
N THR A 188 -30.09 6.05 -65.60
CA THR A 188 -29.11 4.98 -65.87
C THR A 188 -28.47 5.07 -67.26
N TYR A 189 -29.09 5.79 -68.19
CA TYR A 189 -28.53 6.09 -69.50
C TYR A 189 -28.96 7.47 -69.99
N LEU A 190 -28.16 8.03 -70.90
CA LEU A 190 -28.54 9.16 -71.75
C LEU A 190 -28.57 8.71 -73.22
N GLN A 191 -29.48 9.26 -74.01
CA GLN A 191 -29.61 9.03 -75.45
C GLN A 191 -29.29 10.30 -76.23
N CYS A 192 -28.50 10.17 -77.29
CA CYS A 192 -28.21 11.30 -78.18
C CYS A 192 -29.39 11.55 -79.12
N THR A 193 -29.94 12.76 -79.10
CA THR A 193 -31.10 13.20 -79.89
C THR A 193 -30.70 14.32 -80.86
N ALA A 194 -31.64 14.78 -81.69
CA ALA A 194 -31.40 15.91 -82.59
C ALA A 194 -31.18 17.26 -81.86
N GLU A 195 -31.52 17.34 -80.56
CA GLU A 195 -31.37 18.52 -79.72
C GLU A 195 -30.20 18.40 -78.72
N GLY A 196 -29.46 17.29 -78.72
CA GLY A 196 -28.41 16.97 -77.74
C GLY A 196 -28.75 15.74 -76.89
N TRP A 197 -28.10 15.58 -75.73
CA TRP A 197 -28.42 14.53 -74.77
C TRP A 197 -29.82 14.73 -74.18
N ASP A 198 -30.58 13.65 -74.00
CA ASP A 198 -31.98 13.69 -73.56
C ASP A 198 -32.20 14.05 -72.06
N GLY A 199 -31.13 14.37 -71.33
CA GLY A 199 -31.14 14.78 -69.92
C GLY A 199 -29.73 14.99 -69.35
N ASP A 200 -29.65 15.35 -68.08
CA ASP A 200 -28.39 15.61 -67.35
C ASP A 200 -27.62 14.34 -66.98
N VAL A 201 -26.30 14.47 -66.83
CA VAL A 201 -25.40 13.40 -66.37
C VAL A 201 -25.74 13.04 -64.91
N PRO A 202 -25.94 11.74 -64.57
CA PRO A 202 -26.28 11.31 -63.21
C PRO A 202 -25.13 11.53 -62.21
N SER A 203 -25.44 11.53 -60.91
CA SER A 203 -24.46 11.47 -59.82
C SER A 203 -24.28 10.04 -59.30
N CYS A 204 -23.08 9.73 -58.80
CA CYS A 204 -22.80 8.51 -58.05
C CYS A 204 -22.58 8.88 -56.58
N GLU A 205 -23.57 8.55 -55.73
CA GLU A 205 -23.59 8.94 -54.32
C GLU A 205 -23.31 7.71 -53.44
N PRO A 206 -22.58 7.86 -52.31
CA PRO A 206 -22.14 6.71 -51.52
C PRO A 206 -23.32 6.07 -50.78
N ILE A 207 -23.45 4.74 -50.92
CA ILE A 207 -24.56 3.95 -50.33
C ILE A 207 -24.66 4.23 -48.83
N THR A 208 -25.87 4.47 -48.31
CA THR A 208 -26.08 4.86 -46.90
C THR A 208 -26.90 3.80 -46.16
N CYS A 209 -26.28 3.14 -45.17
CA CYS A 209 -26.83 1.95 -44.53
C CYS A 209 -27.96 2.20 -43.51
N GLY A 210 -28.40 3.45 -43.33
CA GLY A 210 -29.55 3.77 -42.46
C GLY A 210 -29.32 3.48 -40.96
N TYR A 211 -30.31 2.92 -40.28
CA TYR A 211 -30.29 2.67 -38.84
C TYR A 211 -29.47 1.40 -38.47
N PRO A 212 -28.43 1.48 -37.61
CA PRO A 212 -27.62 0.32 -37.22
C PRO A 212 -28.30 -0.79 -36.41
N GLY A 213 -29.55 -0.58 -35.99
CA GLY A 213 -30.29 -1.46 -35.07
C GLY A 213 -30.30 -0.96 -33.63
N GLU A 214 -31.19 -1.54 -32.82
CA GLU A 214 -31.39 -1.21 -31.41
C GLU A 214 -30.52 -2.09 -30.51
N ILE A 215 -29.88 -1.48 -29.51
CA ILE A 215 -29.08 -2.16 -28.49
C ILE A 215 -29.68 -1.85 -27.12
N LEU A 216 -30.07 -2.88 -26.38
CA LEU A 216 -30.66 -2.75 -25.05
C LEU A 216 -29.53 -2.64 -24.00
N ASN A 217 -29.68 -1.75 -23.02
CA ASN A 217 -28.64 -1.43 -22.02
C ASN A 217 -27.30 -1.02 -22.67
N GLY A 218 -27.38 -0.15 -23.67
CA GLY A 218 -26.22 0.39 -24.38
C GLY A 218 -26.59 1.47 -25.40
N TYR A 219 -25.58 1.92 -26.13
CA TYR A 219 -25.68 2.95 -27.17
C TYR A 219 -24.69 2.68 -28.30
N TYR A 220 -24.73 3.48 -29.37
CA TYR A 220 -23.77 3.40 -30.47
C TYR A 220 -23.27 4.79 -30.90
N SER A 221 -22.04 4.84 -31.43
CA SER A 221 -21.47 6.02 -32.07
C SER A 221 -21.47 5.82 -33.59
N ALA A 222 -22.12 6.74 -34.31
CA ALA A 222 -22.24 6.69 -35.77
C ALA A 222 -22.06 8.08 -36.40
N PRO A 223 -20.82 8.61 -36.45
CA PRO A 223 -20.54 9.92 -37.03
C PRO A 223 -20.75 9.97 -38.55
N ASN A 224 -20.61 8.83 -39.24
CA ASN A 224 -20.96 8.67 -40.64
C ASN A 224 -21.61 7.28 -40.86
N LYS A 225 -22.51 7.20 -41.84
CA LYS A 225 -23.34 6.03 -42.16
C LYS A 225 -23.28 5.62 -43.64
N THR A 226 -22.37 6.24 -44.41
CA THR A 226 -22.10 5.87 -45.80
C THR A 226 -21.15 4.67 -45.92
N PHE A 227 -21.10 4.07 -47.10
CA PHE A 227 -20.31 2.89 -47.43
C PHE A 227 -18.87 2.93 -46.90
N GLY A 228 -18.38 1.79 -46.41
CA GLY A 228 -17.04 1.61 -45.84
C GLY A 228 -16.88 2.12 -44.41
N ASN A 229 -17.77 2.98 -43.91
CA ASN A 229 -17.69 3.50 -42.53
C ASN A 229 -18.14 2.45 -41.51
N THR A 230 -17.57 2.55 -40.31
CA THR A 230 -17.83 1.64 -39.17
C THR A 230 -18.52 2.39 -38.05
N VAL A 231 -19.51 1.75 -37.42
CA VAL A 231 -20.17 2.23 -36.20
C VAL A 231 -19.83 1.32 -35.04
N HIS A 232 -19.53 1.89 -33.88
CA HIS A 232 -19.17 1.14 -32.67
C HIS A 232 -20.30 1.19 -31.64
N PHE A 233 -20.50 0.09 -30.95
CA PHE A 233 -21.49 -0.15 -29.93
C PHE A 233 -20.83 -0.21 -28.56
N TYR A 234 -21.51 0.32 -27.55
CA TYR A 234 -21.04 0.41 -26.18
C TYR A 234 -22.18 -0.01 -25.25
N CYS A 235 -21.86 -0.73 -24.19
CA CYS A 235 -22.85 -1.07 -23.17
C CYS A 235 -22.89 -0.02 -22.05
N ASP A 236 -24.05 0.09 -21.41
CA ASP A 236 -24.24 0.95 -20.24
C ASP A 236 -23.47 0.43 -19.02
N ILE A 237 -23.29 1.29 -18.03
CA ILE A 237 -22.51 0.98 -16.83
C ILE A 237 -23.12 -0.23 -16.11
N GLY A 238 -22.37 -1.33 -16.08
CA GLY A 238 -22.77 -2.60 -15.48
C GLY A 238 -23.15 -3.71 -16.45
N TYR A 239 -23.06 -3.46 -17.76
CA TYR A 239 -23.24 -4.46 -18.80
C TYR A 239 -21.97 -4.65 -19.64
N SER A 240 -21.73 -5.87 -20.09
CA SER A 240 -20.60 -6.26 -20.96
C SER A 240 -21.09 -6.67 -22.34
N ILE A 241 -20.36 -6.24 -23.37
CA ILE A 241 -20.71 -6.48 -24.77
C ILE A 241 -20.39 -7.92 -25.18
N LEU A 242 -21.38 -8.60 -25.76
CA LEU A 242 -21.28 -9.98 -26.24
C LEU A 242 -21.47 -10.02 -27.75
N GLY A 243 -20.46 -10.54 -28.45
CA GLY A 243 -20.36 -10.51 -29.91
C GLY A 243 -19.33 -9.48 -30.38
N ARG A 244 -19.57 -8.91 -31.56
CA ARG A 244 -18.70 -7.89 -32.17
C ARG A 244 -19.18 -6.50 -31.79
N ASP A 245 -18.28 -5.66 -31.29
CA ASP A 245 -18.57 -4.27 -30.85
C ASP A 245 -18.81 -3.28 -32.00
N TYR A 246 -18.75 -3.72 -33.25
CA TYR A 246 -18.88 -2.85 -34.43
C TYR A 246 -19.67 -3.48 -35.57
N ARG A 247 -20.24 -2.63 -36.43
CA ARG A 247 -20.82 -2.99 -37.74
C ARG A 247 -20.28 -2.06 -38.80
N GLN A 248 -19.98 -2.58 -39.99
CA GLN A 248 -19.50 -1.78 -41.12
C GLN A 248 -20.61 -1.61 -42.17
N CYS A 249 -20.65 -0.45 -42.83
CA CYS A 249 -21.61 -0.18 -43.90
C CYS A 249 -21.12 -0.78 -45.22
N THR A 250 -21.92 -1.71 -45.77
CA THR A 250 -21.64 -2.44 -47.02
C THR A 250 -22.67 -2.07 -48.10
N THR A 251 -22.52 -2.63 -49.31
CA THR A 251 -23.51 -2.48 -50.39
C THR A 251 -24.88 -3.09 -50.06
N GLU A 252 -24.97 -3.98 -49.08
CA GLU A 252 -26.22 -4.63 -48.64
C GLU A 252 -26.77 -4.05 -47.31
N GLY A 253 -26.16 -2.97 -46.79
CA GLY A 253 -26.47 -2.41 -45.48
C GLY A 253 -25.42 -2.72 -44.41
N TRP A 254 -25.79 -2.65 -43.14
CA TRP A 254 -24.88 -2.91 -42.02
C TRP A 254 -24.54 -4.39 -41.90
N ASP A 255 -23.24 -4.73 -41.89
CA ASP A 255 -22.77 -6.11 -41.77
C ASP A 255 -23.09 -6.74 -40.40
N GLY A 256 -23.07 -8.07 -40.31
CA GLY A 256 -23.24 -8.80 -39.05
C GLY A 256 -24.60 -8.61 -38.35
N LYS A 257 -24.59 -8.62 -37.02
CA LYS A 257 -25.75 -8.40 -36.14
C LYS A 257 -25.39 -7.38 -35.06
N VAL A 258 -26.39 -6.76 -34.44
CA VAL A 258 -26.19 -5.94 -33.23
C VAL A 258 -25.71 -6.85 -32.09
N PRO A 259 -24.66 -6.47 -31.32
CA PRO A 259 -24.23 -7.22 -30.15
C PRO A 259 -25.23 -7.07 -28.99
N SER A 260 -25.23 -8.03 -28.05
CA SER A 260 -26.04 -7.95 -26.82
C SER A 260 -25.21 -7.44 -25.65
N CYS A 261 -25.84 -6.67 -24.76
CA CYS A 261 -25.24 -6.21 -23.50
C CYS A 261 -25.77 -7.05 -22.34
N GLU A 262 -24.92 -7.94 -21.81
CA GLU A 262 -25.26 -8.85 -20.72
C GLU A 262 -24.80 -8.30 -19.35
N PRO A 263 -25.54 -8.51 -18.25
CA PRO A 263 -25.16 -7.98 -16.92
C PRO A 263 -23.80 -8.50 -16.44
N ILE A 264 -22.93 -7.59 -15.96
CA ILE A 264 -21.60 -7.94 -15.45
C ILE A 264 -21.73 -8.61 -14.09
N ASN A 265 -21.47 -9.92 -14.10
CA ASN A 265 -21.29 -10.76 -12.92
C ASN A 265 -19.81 -11.19 -12.86
N CYS A 266 -19.07 -10.76 -11.85
CA CYS A 266 -17.65 -11.05 -11.73
C CYS A 266 -17.35 -12.51 -11.30
N GLY A 267 -18.37 -13.33 -11.05
CA GLY A 267 -18.19 -14.73 -10.66
C GLY A 267 -17.54 -14.89 -9.28
N ASN A 268 -16.81 -15.99 -9.08
CA ASN A 268 -16.11 -16.26 -7.82
C ASN A 268 -15.02 -15.19 -7.54
N PRO A 269 -15.02 -14.51 -6.38
CA PRO A 269 -13.97 -13.58 -5.96
C PRO A 269 -12.57 -14.18 -5.78
N GLY A 270 -12.44 -15.50 -5.84
CA GLY A 270 -11.21 -16.25 -5.60
C GLY A 270 -11.23 -16.92 -4.23
N ASN A 271 -10.79 -18.18 -4.20
CA ASN A 271 -10.74 -18.96 -2.97
C ASN A 271 -9.54 -18.53 -2.13
N ILE A 272 -9.79 -18.14 -0.88
CA ILE A 272 -8.75 -17.90 0.14
C ILE A 272 -8.52 -19.18 0.95
N LEU A 273 -7.28 -19.43 1.38
CA LEU A 273 -6.90 -20.61 2.16
C LEU A 273 -6.69 -20.21 3.63
N ASN A 274 -7.27 -20.98 4.57
CA ASN A 274 -7.37 -20.63 6.00
C ASN A 274 -8.12 -19.30 6.23
N GLY A 275 -9.26 -19.15 5.55
CA GLY A 275 -10.13 -18.00 5.63
C GLY A 275 -11.39 -18.19 4.79
N TYR A 276 -12.22 -17.15 4.74
CA TYR A 276 -13.46 -17.10 3.98
C TYR A 276 -13.70 -15.69 3.43
N TYR A 277 -14.77 -15.49 2.66
CA TYR A 277 -15.23 -14.16 2.25
C TYR A 277 -16.75 -14.08 2.42
N GLU A 278 -17.25 -12.87 2.67
CA GLU A 278 -18.68 -12.57 2.62
C GLU A 278 -19.02 -11.86 1.31
N ALA A 279 -19.90 -12.46 0.52
CA ALA A 279 -20.33 -11.96 -0.77
C ALA A 279 -21.85 -11.71 -0.79
N PRO A 280 -22.30 -10.45 -0.59
CA PRO A 280 -23.73 -10.12 -0.64
C PRO A 280 -24.28 -10.18 -2.07
N ASN A 281 -23.46 -9.91 -3.08
CA ASN A 281 -23.73 -10.10 -4.51
C ASN A 281 -22.42 -10.02 -5.33
N ASN A 282 -22.40 -10.67 -6.50
CA ASN A 282 -21.23 -10.71 -7.41
C ASN A 282 -21.37 -9.76 -8.62
N THR A 283 -22.37 -8.88 -8.64
CA THR A 283 -22.60 -7.90 -9.73
C THR A 283 -21.75 -6.63 -9.54
N ILE A 284 -21.58 -5.85 -10.62
CA ILE A 284 -20.71 -4.67 -10.64
C ILE A 284 -20.95 -3.69 -9.46
N GLY A 285 -19.88 -3.05 -8.99
CA GLY A 285 -19.89 -2.11 -7.88
C GLY A 285 -19.88 -2.76 -6.50
N ASN A 286 -20.36 -4.00 -6.35
CA ASN A 286 -20.33 -4.71 -5.06
C ASN A 286 -18.89 -4.97 -4.59
N LYS A 287 -18.71 -4.84 -3.27
CA LYS A 287 -17.48 -5.13 -2.52
C LYS A 287 -17.68 -6.44 -1.76
N VAL A 288 -16.79 -7.41 -1.95
CA VAL A 288 -16.68 -8.56 -1.04
C VAL A 288 -15.56 -8.32 -0.04
N ILE A 289 -15.71 -8.81 1.18
CA ILE A 289 -14.73 -8.66 2.25
C ILE A 289 -14.21 -10.04 2.62
N PHE A 290 -12.88 -10.15 2.74
CA PHE A 290 -12.16 -11.37 3.08
C PHE A 290 -11.80 -11.38 4.57
N TYR A 291 -11.90 -12.56 5.16
CA TYR A 291 -11.64 -12.82 6.58
C TYR A 291 -10.71 -14.04 6.68
N CYS A 292 -9.85 -14.06 7.71
CA CYS A 292 -8.98 -15.20 7.98
C CYS A 292 -9.52 -16.03 9.15
N ASP A 293 -9.24 -17.33 9.11
CA ASP A 293 -9.58 -18.24 10.19
C ASP A 293 -8.76 -17.92 11.45
N VAL A 294 -9.28 -18.33 12.62
CA VAL A 294 -8.65 -18.05 13.91
C VAL A 294 -7.21 -18.59 13.94
N GLY A 295 -6.25 -17.70 14.20
CA GLY A 295 -4.82 -17.99 14.19
C GLY A 295 -4.08 -17.55 12.92
N TYR A 296 -4.78 -16.97 11.94
CA TYR A 296 -4.21 -16.38 10.73
C TYR A 296 -4.49 -14.89 10.62
N LYS A 297 -3.56 -14.13 10.03
CA LYS A 297 -3.67 -12.69 9.74
C LYS A 297 -3.85 -12.48 8.23
N LEU A 298 -4.66 -11.51 7.86
CA LEU A 298 -4.84 -11.14 6.45
C LEU A 298 -3.65 -10.30 5.97
N VAL A 299 -3.10 -10.67 4.81
CA VAL A 299 -1.99 -10.01 4.14
C VAL A 299 -2.43 -9.62 2.73
N GLY A 300 -2.35 -8.32 2.43
CA GLY A 300 -2.93 -7.71 1.24
C GLY A 300 -4.10 -6.80 1.60
N ARG A 301 -5.05 -6.64 0.67
CA ARG A 301 -6.26 -5.84 0.85
C ARG A 301 -7.38 -6.71 1.42
N ASP A 302 -8.13 -6.21 2.40
CA ASP A 302 -9.27 -6.91 3.02
C ASP A 302 -10.47 -7.13 2.07
N TYR A 303 -10.39 -6.65 0.82
CA TYR A 303 -11.51 -6.68 -0.11
C TYR A 303 -11.12 -6.75 -1.57
N ARG A 304 -12.10 -7.17 -2.38
CA ARG A 304 -12.12 -6.98 -3.84
C ARG A 304 -13.46 -6.39 -4.25
N GLN A 305 -13.47 -5.53 -5.26
CA GLN A 305 -14.67 -4.91 -5.81
C GLN A 305 -14.93 -5.42 -7.23
N CYS A 306 -16.18 -5.71 -7.58
CA CYS A 306 -16.54 -6.13 -8.93
C CYS A 306 -16.53 -4.92 -9.86
N THR A 307 -15.67 -4.93 -10.88
CA THR A 307 -15.49 -3.85 -11.87
C THR A 307 -15.89 -4.31 -13.26
N ALA A 308 -15.88 -3.39 -14.23
CA ALA A 308 -16.11 -3.70 -15.65
C ALA A 308 -15.08 -4.67 -16.28
N LYS A 309 -14.02 -5.06 -15.55
CA LYS A 309 -13.00 -6.04 -15.98
C LYS A 309 -12.98 -7.32 -15.11
N GLY A 310 -13.94 -7.49 -14.20
CA GLY A 310 -13.90 -8.52 -13.16
C GLY A 310 -13.54 -7.95 -11.79
N TRP A 311 -13.20 -8.83 -10.83
CA TRP A 311 -12.77 -8.45 -9.48
C TRP A 311 -11.44 -7.69 -9.50
N ASP A 312 -11.36 -6.55 -8.81
CA ASP A 312 -10.12 -5.76 -8.71
C ASP A 312 -9.10 -6.36 -7.73
N GLY A 313 -7.83 -5.94 -7.86
CA GLY A 313 -6.72 -6.44 -7.05
C GLY A 313 -6.48 -7.95 -7.17
N ASP A 314 -5.63 -8.47 -6.28
CA ASP A 314 -5.37 -9.90 -6.11
C ASP A 314 -6.20 -10.48 -4.95
N VAL A 315 -6.25 -11.81 -4.83
CA VAL A 315 -6.82 -12.48 -3.66
C VAL A 315 -5.87 -12.31 -2.47
N PRO A 316 -6.31 -11.80 -1.31
CA PRO A 316 -5.44 -11.68 -0.14
C PRO A 316 -5.06 -13.05 0.43
N ALA A 317 -3.91 -13.10 1.13
CA ALA A 317 -3.41 -14.32 1.74
C ALA A 317 -3.64 -14.32 3.26
N CYS A 318 -4.02 -15.46 3.82
CA CYS A 318 -4.05 -15.67 5.28
C CYS A 318 -2.75 -16.35 5.72
N GLU A 319 -1.85 -15.57 6.33
CA GLU A 319 -0.59 -16.08 6.90
C GLU A 319 -0.78 -16.47 8.37
N PRO A 320 -0.17 -17.57 8.86
CA PRO A 320 -0.28 -17.94 10.27
C PRO A 320 0.35 -16.86 11.17
N ILE A 321 -0.40 -16.45 12.19
CA ILE A 321 0.09 -15.49 13.19
C ILE A 321 1.20 -16.16 14.01
N ASN A 322 2.33 -15.46 14.10
CA ASN A 322 3.52 -15.86 14.83
C ASN A 322 3.86 -14.75 15.83
N CYS A 323 3.82 -15.06 17.13
CA CYS A 323 3.99 -14.07 18.20
C CYS A 323 5.46 -13.65 18.43
N GLY A 324 6.43 -14.24 17.72
CA GLY A 324 7.85 -13.90 17.86
C GLY A 324 8.43 -14.23 19.23
N ASN A 325 9.53 -13.57 19.61
CA ASN A 325 10.22 -13.75 20.89
C ASN A 325 9.25 -13.54 22.08
N PRO A 326 9.18 -14.43 23.11
CA PRO A 326 8.20 -14.35 24.18
C PRO A 326 8.65 -13.41 25.31
N GLY A 327 9.75 -12.69 25.12
CA GLY A 327 10.45 -11.91 26.13
C GLY A 327 11.65 -12.66 26.69
N SER A 328 12.72 -11.91 26.98
CA SER A 328 13.91 -12.43 27.66
C SER A 328 13.76 -12.30 29.17
N ILE A 329 14.19 -13.32 29.91
CA ILE A 329 14.19 -13.36 31.38
C ILE A 329 15.64 -13.35 31.88
N LEU A 330 15.95 -12.57 32.91
CA LEU A 330 17.29 -12.49 33.52
C LEU A 330 17.44 -13.57 34.59
N ASN A 331 18.60 -14.24 34.67
CA ASN A 331 18.87 -15.38 35.57
C ASN A 331 17.86 -16.54 35.37
N GLY A 332 17.52 -16.80 34.11
CA GLY A 332 16.50 -17.76 33.71
C GLY A 332 16.51 -18.03 32.21
N TYR A 333 15.63 -18.94 31.77
CA TYR A 333 15.47 -19.31 30.37
C TYR A 333 14.01 -19.74 30.09
N TYR A 334 13.63 -19.84 28.82
CA TYR A 334 12.33 -20.39 28.43
C TYR A 334 12.46 -21.58 27.50
N LYS A 335 11.39 -22.38 27.38
CA LYS A 335 11.26 -23.45 26.38
C LYS A 335 9.99 -23.23 25.57
N ALA A 336 10.15 -23.28 24.23
CA ALA A 336 9.11 -23.09 23.24
C ALA A 336 9.05 -24.31 22.32
N SER A 337 7.86 -24.78 21.95
CA SER A 337 7.67 -25.85 20.95
C SER A 337 7.35 -25.28 19.57
N LYS A 338 6.52 -24.23 19.53
CA LYS A 338 6.12 -23.44 18.36
C LYS A 338 5.85 -22.00 18.78
N TRP A 339 5.78 -21.14 17.76
CA TRP A 339 5.65 -19.68 17.89
C TRP A 339 4.28 -19.15 17.42
N THR A 340 3.38 -20.05 16.99
CA THR A 340 2.08 -19.74 16.39
C THR A 340 0.95 -19.75 17.41
N VAL A 341 -0.19 -19.14 17.07
CA VAL A 341 -1.37 -19.04 17.95
C VAL A 341 -1.77 -20.39 18.54
N GLY A 342 -2.15 -20.37 19.83
CA GLY A 342 -2.44 -21.54 20.67
C GLY A 342 -1.21 -22.16 21.34
N SER A 343 0.01 -21.88 20.87
CA SER A 343 1.25 -22.42 21.46
C SER A 343 1.58 -21.80 22.80
N ASN A 344 2.04 -22.62 23.76
CA ASN A 344 2.54 -22.16 25.06
C ASN A 344 4.08 -22.15 25.11
N VAL A 345 4.61 -21.18 25.84
CA VAL A 345 6.02 -21.08 26.26
C VAL A 345 6.09 -21.12 27.77
N THR A 346 6.99 -21.93 28.32
CA THR A 346 7.21 -22.07 29.76
C THR A 346 8.55 -21.48 30.15
N PHE A 347 8.55 -20.68 31.23
CA PHE A 347 9.72 -20.00 31.78
C PHE A 347 10.26 -20.76 33.00
N TYR A 348 11.58 -20.71 33.17
CA TYR A 348 12.33 -21.38 34.24
C TYR A 348 13.41 -20.44 34.74
N CYS A 349 13.73 -20.50 36.04
CA CYS A 349 14.85 -19.77 36.62
C CYS A 349 16.10 -20.64 36.73
N GLU A 350 17.26 -20.00 36.82
CA GLU A 350 18.52 -20.65 37.11
C GLU A 350 18.64 -21.04 38.60
N VAL A 351 19.60 -21.91 38.93
CA VAL A 351 19.74 -22.45 40.28
C VAL A 351 20.05 -21.32 41.27
N GLY A 352 19.26 -21.23 42.35
CA GLY A 352 19.33 -20.16 43.33
C GLY A 352 18.33 -19.03 43.11
N TYR A 353 17.53 -19.07 42.03
CA TYR A 353 16.47 -18.11 41.74
C TYR A 353 15.08 -18.78 41.69
N LYS A 354 14.05 -18.05 42.13
CA LYS A 354 12.64 -18.44 42.10
C LYS A 354 11.88 -17.59 41.08
N ILE A 355 10.89 -18.19 40.42
CA ILE A 355 10.05 -17.47 39.44
C ILE A 355 8.94 -16.70 40.15
N ILE A 356 8.73 -15.45 39.74
CA ILE A 356 7.69 -14.55 40.23
C ILE A 356 6.75 -14.19 39.09
N GLY A 357 5.45 -14.24 39.36
CA GLY A 357 4.41 -14.13 38.34
C GLY A 357 4.06 -15.46 37.68
N ARG A 358 3.43 -15.41 36.50
CA ARG A 358 2.95 -16.60 35.80
C ARG A 358 4.08 -17.26 34.99
N HIS A 359 4.41 -18.50 35.32
CA HIS A 359 5.52 -19.26 34.71
C HIS A 359 5.32 -19.67 33.24
N TYR A 360 4.28 -19.19 32.55
CA TYR A 360 4.02 -19.45 31.14
C TYR A 360 3.36 -18.26 30.44
N ARG A 361 3.46 -18.23 29.11
CA ARG A 361 2.70 -17.35 28.20
C ARG A 361 2.16 -18.16 27.02
N GLN A 362 1.03 -17.76 26.48
CA GLN A 362 0.36 -18.36 25.32
C GLN A 362 0.33 -17.36 24.17
N CYS A 363 0.55 -17.83 22.94
CA CYS A 363 0.44 -17.01 21.74
C CYS A 363 -1.06 -16.87 21.37
N MET A 364 -1.56 -15.65 21.43
CA MET A 364 -2.91 -15.23 21.06
C MET A 364 -2.87 -14.46 19.73
N ALA A 365 -4.03 -14.07 19.19
CA ALA A 365 -4.11 -13.37 17.90
C ALA A 365 -3.45 -11.98 17.90
N ASP A 366 -3.33 -11.36 19.07
CA ASP A 366 -2.74 -10.05 19.35
C ASP A 366 -1.27 -10.11 19.82
N GLY A 367 -0.76 -11.29 20.18
CA GLY A 367 0.62 -11.48 20.64
C GLY A 367 0.75 -12.50 21.77
N TRP A 368 1.84 -12.44 22.54
CA TRP A 368 1.99 -13.25 23.75
C TRP A 368 1.15 -12.65 24.90
N ASP A 369 0.30 -13.46 25.53
CA ASP A 369 -0.55 -13.00 26.62
C ASP A 369 0.22 -12.78 27.94
N GLY A 370 -0.34 -11.94 28.82
CA GLY A 370 0.26 -11.58 30.11
C GLY A 370 1.62 -10.89 30.00
N GLU A 371 2.35 -10.82 31.11
CA GLU A 371 3.70 -10.22 31.19
C GLU A 371 4.81 -11.30 31.22
N VAL A 372 6.06 -10.86 31.07
CA VAL A 372 7.24 -11.74 31.23
C VAL A 372 7.51 -11.92 32.72
N PRO A 373 7.55 -13.15 33.26
CA PRO A 373 7.86 -13.38 34.67
C PRO A 373 9.31 -13.00 35.00
N SER A 374 9.59 -12.67 36.26
CA SER A 374 10.95 -12.37 36.74
C SER A 374 11.52 -13.53 37.54
N CYS A 375 12.86 -13.61 37.61
CA CYS A 375 13.58 -14.53 38.48
C CYS A 375 14.26 -13.77 39.60
N GLU A 376 13.77 -13.93 40.83
CA GLU A 376 14.32 -13.29 42.03
C GLU A 376 15.22 -14.28 42.81
N PRO A 377 16.31 -13.82 43.42
CA PRO A 377 17.19 -14.69 44.20
C PRO A 377 16.44 -15.27 45.42
N ILE A 378 16.67 -16.55 45.69
CA ILE A 378 16.13 -17.24 46.86
C ILE A 378 16.96 -16.84 48.08
N THR A 379 16.28 -16.29 49.08
CA THR A 379 16.85 -15.94 50.38
C THR A 379 16.14 -16.74 51.48
N CYS A 380 16.91 -17.41 52.34
CA CYS A 380 16.35 -18.22 53.43
C CYS A 380 15.97 -17.39 54.68
N GLY A 381 16.14 -16.06 54.63
CA GLY A 381 15.78 -15.15 55.73
C GLY A 381 16.65 -15.33 56.98
N ASN A 382 16.07 -15.01 58.14
CA ASN A 382 16.68 -15.22 59.45
C ASN A 382 16.49 -16.71 59.85
N PRO A 383 17.56 -17.46 60.21
CA PRO A 383 17.46 -18.87 60.60
C PRO A 383 16.77 -19.11 61.96
N GLY A 384 16.56 -18.06 62.77
CA GLY A 384 15.90 -18.12 64.08
C GLY A 384 16.76 -17.55 65.20
N GLU A 385 16.24 -17.66 66.43
CA GLU A 385 16.97 -17.32 67.67
C GLU A 385 17.41 -18.60 68.38
N ILE A 386 18.56 -18.56 69.06
CA ILE A 386 19.12 -19.67 69.84
C ILE A 386 19.31 -19.21 71.29
N LEU A 387 18.76 -19.97 72.24
CA LEU A 387 18.80 -19.63 73.67
C LEU A 387 20.11 -20.11 74.30
N ASN A 388 20.79 -19.26 75.07
CA ASN A 388 22.14 -19.51 75.61
C ASN A 388 23.20 -19.83 74.53
N GLY A 389 23.09 -19.15 73.38
CA GLY A 389 24.04 -19.24 72.29
C GLY A 389 23.91 -18.07 71.33
N HIS A 390 24.71 -18.10 70.28
CA HIS A 390 24.75 -17.09 69.23
C HIS A 390 25.22 -17.71 67.91
N TYR A 391 25.05 -17.00 66.80
CA TYR A 391 25.59 -17.38 65.49
C TYR A 391 26.15 -16.17 64.76
N LYS A 392 26.95 -16.42 63.73
CA LYS A 392 27.43 -15.38 62.81
C LYS A 392 26.71 -15.53 61.47
N THR A 393 26.17 -14.45 60.95
CA THR A 393 25.48 -14.40 59.66
C THR A 393 26.48 -14.24 58.50
N PRO A 394 26.55 -15.19 57.56
CA PRO A 394 26.71 -14.85 56.15
C PRO A 394 25.37 -14.29 55.63
N ASN A 395 25.39 -13.63 54.47
CA ASN A 395 24.15 -13.27 53.78
C ASN A 395 23.36 -14.54 53.45
N GLY A 396 22.05 -14.55 53.76
CA GLY A 396 21.19 -15.75 53.70
C GLY A 396 20.79 -16.22 52.30
N THR A 397 21.74 -16.31 51.37
CA THR A 397 21.58 -16.80 49.99
C THR A 397 21.88 -18.30 49.88
N VAL A 398 21.26 -18.97 48.90
CA VAL A 398 21.44 -20.41 48.64
C VAL A 398 22.92 -20.81 48.56
N GLY A 399 23.27 -21.90 49.23
CA GLY A 399 24.62 -22.44 49.33
C GLY A 399 25.38 -22.05 50.61
N ASN A 400 25.03 -20.92 51.25
CA ASN A 400 25.71 -20.47 52.46
C ASN A 400 25.33 -21.29 53.71
N LYS A 401 26.28 -21.43 54.64
CA LYS A 401 26.10 -22.09 55.94
C LYS A 401 26.18 -21.10 57.09
N VAL A 402 25.16 -21.10 57.96
CA VAL A 402 25.19 -20.42 59.26
C VAL A 402 25.73 -21.41 60.28
N HIS A 403 26.72 -21.00 61.07
CA HIS A 403 27.29 -21.80 62.16
C HIS A 403 26.86 -21.25 63.52
N PHE A 404 26.41 -22.16 64.39
CA PHE A 404 25.91 -21.85 65.73
C PHE A 404 26.95 -22.18 66.80
N TYR A 405 26.98 -21.38 67.86
CA TYR A 405 27.89 -21.48 68.99
C TYR A 405 27.07 -21.34 70.28
N CYS A 406 27.40 -22.11 71.31
CA CYS A 406 26.77 -21.96 72.63
C CYS A 406 27.59 -21.05 73.54
N ASP A 407 26.92 -20.38 74.46
CA ASP A 407 27.55 -19.49 75.43
C ASP A 407 28.25 -20.29 76.54
N PHE A 408 29.11 -19.62 77.31
CA PHE A 408 29.96 -20.29 78.29
C PHE A 408 29.17 -21.09 79.33
N GLY A 409 29.51 -22.37 79.49
CA GLY A 409 28.81 -23.31 80.37
C GLY A 409 27.74 -24.16 79.67
N TYR A 410 27.48 -23.94 78.38
CA TYR A 410 26.55 -24.72 77.55
C TYR A 410 27.28 -25.48 76.44
N LYS A 411 26.71 -26.60 76.02
CA LYS A 411 27.15 -27.44 74.90
C LYS A 411 26.07 -27.47 73.82
N ILE A 412 26.48 -27.59 72.55
CA ILE A 412 25.55 -27.69 71.43
C ILE A 412 24.99 -29.11 71.29
N VAL A 413 23.69 -29.21 71.01
CA VAL A 413 22.96 -30.47 70.83
C VAL A 413 22.15 -30.38 69.53
N GLY A 414 22.42 -31.31 68.61
CA GLY A 414 21.92 -31.28 67.23
C GLY A 414 23.02 -30.89 66.22
N ARG A 415 22.61 -30.47 65.02
CA ARG A 415 23.53 -30.06 63.95
C ARG A 415 23.97 -28.61 64.20
N GLY A 416 25.25 -28.39 64.49
CA GLY A 416 25.80 -27.04 64.76
C GLY A 416 25.90 -26.07 63.58
N TYR A 417 25.21 -26.36 62.47
CA TYR A 417 25.09 -25.47 61.32
C TYR A 417 23.76 -25.71 60.58
N LEU A 418 23.28 -24.69 59.87
CA LEU A 418 22.21 -24.80 58.87
C LEU A 418 22.69 -24.30 57.51
N GLN A 419 22.27 -24.95 56.43
CA GLN A 419 22.60 -24.58 55.05
C GLN A 419 21.35 -24.05 54.33
N CYS A 420 21.48 -22.93 53.63
CA CYS A 420 20.41 -22.38 52.81
C CYS A 420 20.29 -23.15 51.48
N THR A 421 19.11 -23.68 51.19
CA THR A 421 18.77 -24.48 50.01
C THR A 421 17.70 -23.77 49.16
N ALA A 422 17.32 -24.35 48.01
CA ALA A 422 16.24 -23.82 47.19
C ALA A 422 14.85 -23.87 47.87
N GLU A 423 14.69 -24.67 48.93
CA GLU A 423 13.42 -24.86 49.66
C GLU A 423 13.40 -24.16 51.04
N GLY A 424 14.53 -23.59 51.48
CA GLY A 424 14.71 -23.01 52.81
C GLY A 424 15.97 -23.53 53.54
N TRP A 425 15.99 -23.44 54.86
CA TRP A 425 17.07 -24.02 55.68
C TRP A 425 16.97 -25.56 55.75
N ASP A 426 18.11 -26.25 55.73
CA ASP A 426 18.21 -27.72 55.68
C ASP A 426 17.94 -28.47 57.02
N GLY A 427 17.25 -27.82 57.97
CA GLY A 427 16.91 -28.35 59.29
C GLY A 427 16.55 -27.27 60.32
N ASP A 428 16.32 -27.70 61.55
CA ASP A 428 15.95 -26.84 62.70
C ASP A 428 17.17 -26.27 63.45
N VAL A 429 16.95 -25.17 64.18
CA VAL A 429 17.97 -24.52 65.04
C VAL A 429 18.44 -25.48 66.15
N PRO A 430 19.77 -25.67 66.35
CA PRO A 430 20.29 -26.52 67.41
C PRO A 430 20.07 -25.94 68.81
N SER A 431 20.01 -26.82 69.81
CA SER A 431 19.82 -26.44 71.23
C SER A 431 21.16 -26.27 71.96
N CYS A 432 21.20 -25.39 72.96
CA CYS A 432 22.32 -25.23 73.88
C CYS A 432 21.95 -25.71 75.29
N GLU A 433 22.45 -26.89 75.67
CA GLU A 433 22.18 -27.52 76.97
C GLU A 433 23.31 -27.24 77.97
N SER A 434 22.97 -27.05 79.25
CA SER A 434 23.98 -26.77 80.28
C SER A 434 24.91 -27.98 80.54
N ILE A 435 26.21 -27.72 80.67
CA ILE A 435 27.23 -28.72 80.96
C ILE A 435 27.21 -29.06 82.46
N THR A 436 27.22 -30.35 82.78
CA THR A 436 27.26 -30.89 84.15
C THR A 436 28.42 -31.86 84.32
N CYS A 437 29.17 -31.74 85.42
CA CYS A 437 30.44 -32.47 85.60
C CYS A 437 30.31 -33.90 86.14
N GLY A 438 29.09 -34.46 86.26
CA GLY A 438 28.90 -35.82 86.78
C GLY A 438 29.29 -35.98 88.25
N ASN A 439 29.88 -37.13 88.62
CA ASN A 439 30.25 -37.44 90.01
C ASN A 439 31.56 -36.72 90.43
N PRO A 440 31.59 -35.94 91.52
CA PRO A 440 32.80 -35.32 92.09
C PRO A 440 33.91 -36.27 92.53
N GLY A 441 33.64 -37.59 92.56
CA GLY A 441 34.55 -38.62 93.06
C GLY A 441 34.09 -39.19 94.40
N GLU A 442 34.71 -40.30 94.80
CA GLU A 442 34.43 -40.99 96.07
C GLU A 442 35.51 -40.66 97.09
N ILE A 443 35.11 -40.38 98.33
CA ILE A 443 35.99 -40.06 99.45
C ILE A 443 35.84 -41.15 100.52
N LEU A 444 36.95 -41.66 101.03
CA LEU A 444 36.97 -42.65 102.13
C LEU A 444 37.02 -41.91 103.46
N HIS A 445 36.28 -42.40 104.45
CA HIS A 445 36.14 -41.78 105.77
C HIS A 445 35.72 -40.29 105.70
N GLY A 446 34.73 -40.00 104.85
CA GLY A 446 34.17 -38.67 104.65
C GLY A 446 32.96 -38.65 103.71
N TYR A 447 32.46 -37.46 103.41
CA TYR A 447 31.29 -37.22 102.55
C TYR A 447 31.39 -35.88 101.81
N TYR A 448 30.49 -35.58 100.88
CA TYR A 448 30.45 -34.29 100.17
C TYR A 448 29.02 -33.74 100.00
N ASN A 449 28.90 -32.42 99.86
CA ASN A 449 27.64 -31.73 99.54
C ASN A 449 27.68 -31.12 98.13
N ALA A 450 26.80 -31.57 97.24
CA ALA A 450 26.77 -31.16 95.83
C ALA A 450 25.37 -30.80 95.30
N PRO A 451 24.78 -29.67 95.75
CA PRO A 451 23.43 -29.25 95.35
C PRO A 451 23.33 -28.78 93.89
N ASN A 452 24.43 -28.29 93.31
CA ASN A 452 24.52 -27.98 91.89
C ASN A 452 25.84 -28.54 91.31
N LYS A 453 25.75 -29.13 90.12
CA LYS A 453 26.85 -29.80 89.41
C LYS A 453 27.09 -29.21 88.01
N THR A 454 26.51 -28.05 87.69
CA THR A 454 26.78 -27.31 86.44
C THR A 454 28.07 -26.48 86.50
N VAL A 455 28.64 -26.16 85.33
CA VAL A 455 29.88 -25.37 85.20
C VAL A 455 29.82 -24.07 85.99
N GLY A 456 30.91 -23.78 86.71
CA GLY A 456 31.05 -22.61 87.58
C GLY A 456 30.78 -22.88 89.07
N ASN A 457 30.11 -23.98 89.43
CA ASN A 457 29.74 -24.31 90.80
C ASN A 457 30.81 -25.14 91.53
N ASN A 458 30.81 -25.07 92.86
CA ASN A 458 31.73 -25.77 93.75
C ASN A 458 31.02 -26.92 94.49
N VAL A 459 31.75 -27.98 94.80
CA VAL A 459 31.35 -29.06 95.71
C VAL A 459 32.37 -29.13 96.84
N THR A 460 31.89 -29.15 98.08
CA THR A 460 32.72 -29.20 99.30
C THR A 460 32.63 -30.59 99.94
N PHE A 461 33.78 -31.08 100.40
CA PHE A 461 34.01 -32.36 101.06
C PHE A 461 34.18 -32.15 102.57
N TYR A 462 33.98 -33.23 103.34
CA TYR A 462 34.08 -33.26 104.80
C TYR A 462 34.64 -34.63 105.21
N CYS A 463 35.42 -34.71 106.29
CA CYS A 463 35.89 -35.97 106.86
C CYS A 463 35.03 -36.43 108.03
N ASP A 464 35.01 -37.74 108.28
CA ASP A 464 34.37 -38.35 109.44
C ASP A 464 35.14 -38.07 110.73
N VAL A 465 34.47 -38.16 111.87
CA VAL A 465 35.05 -37.88 113.19
C VAL A 465 36.23 -38.83 113.47
N GLY A 466 37.38 -38.25 113.85
CA GLY A 466 38.63 -38.97 114.07
C GLY A 466 39.63 -38.89 112.91
N TYR A 467 39.20 -38.34 111.76
CA TYR A 467 40.05 -38.11 110.58
C TYR A 467 40.22 -36.61 110.29
N ALA A 468 41.39 -36.24 109.76
CA ALA A 468 41.72 -34.88 109.33
C ALA A 468 41.90 -34.83 107.80
N MET A 469 41.46 -33.74 107.17
CA MET A 469 41.48 -33.62 105.72
C MET A 469 42.87 -33.27 105.17
N LEU A 470 43.27 -33.97 104.11
CA LEU A 470 44.49 -33.74 103.36
C LEU A 470 44.16 -33.42 101.89
N GLY A 471 44.32 -32.16 101.49
CA GLY A 471 44.05 -31.68 100.13
C GLY A 471 43.28 -30.36 100.10
N ARG A 472 42.60 -30.08 98.97
CA ARG A 472 41.58 -29.02 98.90
C ARG A 472 40.24 -29.58 99.36
N ASP A 473 39.54 -28.83 100.21
CA ASP A 473 38.20 -29.15 100.70
C ASP A 473 37.09 -28.99 99.64
N TYR A 474 37.42 -28.46 98.46
CA TYR A 474 36.46 -28.33 97.36
C TYR A 474 37.05 -28.66 95.97
N ARG A 475 36.15 -29.09 95.09
CA ARG A 475 36.36 -29.18 93.63
C ARG A 475 35.33 -28.31 92.89
N LYS A 476 35.71 -27.71 91.77
CA LYS A 476 34.86 -26.83 90.96
C LYS A 476 34.54 -27.47 89.61
N CYS A 477 33.30 -27.34 89.15
CA CYS A 477 32.89 -27.83 87.84
C CYS A 477 33.36 -26.85 86.74
N THR A 478 34.10 -27.36 85.76
CA THR A 478 34.64 -26.67 84.59
C THR A 478 34.07 -27.31 83.31
N PRO A 479 34.21 -26.70 82.12
CA PRO A 479 33.77 -27.33 80.86
C PRO A 479 34.39 -28.71 80.59
N GLU A 480 35.55 -29.01 81.19
CA GLU A 480 36.29 -30.27 81.02
C GLU A 480 36.01 -31.30 82.14
N GLY A 481 35.25 -30.91 83.19
CA GLY A 481 34.96 -31.77 84.35
C GLY A 481 35.27 -31.09 85.69
N TRP A 482 35.35 -31.89 86.76
CA TRP A 482 35.73 -31.42 88.10
C TRP A 482 37.24 -31.12 88.17
N ASP A 483 37.61 -29.92 88.60
CA ASP A 483 39.01 -29.53 88.76
C ASP A 483 39.70 -30.26 89.94
N GLY A 484 41.04 -30.36 89.88
CA GLY A 484 41.85 -30.98 90.94
C GLY A 484 41.59 -32.48 91.15
N GLU A 485 42.03 -32.98 92.30
CA GLU A 485 41.87 -34.36 92.76
C GLU A 485 40.89 -34.41 93.96
N VAL A 486 40.50 -35.61 94.40
CA VAL A 486 39.65 -35.79 95.60
C VAL A 486 40.54 -35.73 96.84
N PRO A 487 40.18 -34.98 97.91
CA PRO A 487 40.95 -34.96 99.16
C PRO A 487 40.90 -36.30 99.91
N SER A 488 41.95 -36.61 100.66
CA SER A 488 42.00 -37.75 101.60
C SER A 488 41.57 -37.34 103.01
N CYS A 489 41.21 -38.33 103.82
CA CYS A 489 40.91 -38.20 105.24
C CYS A 489 41.80 -39.15 106.04
N GLU A 490 42.76 -38.61 106.80
CA GLU A 490 43.81 -39.37 107.50
C GLU A 490 43.58 -39.41 109.02
N PRO A 491 43.83 -40.53 109.72
CA PRO A 491 43.48 -40.70 111.14
C PRO A 491 44.38 -39.88 112.09
N ILE A 492 43.76 -39.29 113.13
CA ILE A 492 44.43 -38.39 114.08
C ILE A 492 45.20 -39.16 115.18
N ASN A 493 46.40 -38.69 115.52
CA ASN A 493 47.30 -39.27 116.53
C ASN A 493 47.96 -38.15 117.37
N CYS A 494 47.88 -38.24 118.71
CA CYS A 494 48.37 -37.18 119.62
C CYS A 494 49.88 -37.23 119.93
N GLY A 495 50.61 -38.28 119.53
CA GLY A 495 52.04 -38.40 119.83
C GLY A 495 52.37 -38.55 121.32
N ASN A 496 53.52 -38.03 121.76
CA ASN A 496 54.05 -38.26 123.11
C ASN A 496 53.29 -37.48 124.22
N PRO A 497 52.83 -38.12 125.32
CA PRO A 497 52.11 -37.47 126.43
C PRO A 497 52.93 -36.47 127.27
N GLY A 498 54.24 -36.43 127.11
CA GLY A 498 55.17 -35.65 127.94
C GLY A 498 55.79 -36.46 129.09
N ASN A 499 56.98 -36.06 129.56
CA ASN A 499 57.76 -36.81 130.53
C ASN A 499 57.73 -36.18 131.93
N VAL A 500 57.51 -37.00 132.96
CA VAL A 500 57.52 -36.60 134.39
C VAL A 500 58.88 -36.89 135.04
N LEU A 501 59.39 -35.95 135.84
CA LEU A 501 60.63 -36.14 136.61
C LEU A 501 60.34 -36.82 137.95
N ASN A 502 61.18 -37.77 138.37
CA ASN A 502 60.98 -38.62 139.55
C ASN A 502 59.65 -39.41 139.55
N GLY A 503 59.17 -39.75 138.36
CA GLY A 503 57.99 -40.59 138.12
C GLY A 503 58.07 -41.33 136.79
N TYR A 504 56.99 -41.99 136.41
CA TYR A 504 56.85 -42.73 135.15
C TYR A 504 55.38 -42.82 134.72
N TYR A 505 55.14 -43.15 133.46
CA TYR A 505 53.84 -43.63 132.96
C TYR A 505 54.06 -44.98 132.25
N VAL A 506 53.00 -45.77 132.13
CA VAL A 506 53.03 -47.02 131.34
C VAL A 506 52.75 -46.70 129.88
N GLU A 507 53.25 -47.53 128.96
CA GLU A 507 53.28 -47.32 127.51
C GLU A 507 51.96 -46.74 126.94
N PRO A 508 51.99 -45.57 126.30
CA PRO A 508 50.79 -44.78 126.06
C PRO A 508 50.03 -45.18 124.80
N ASN A 509 48.70 -45.33 124.88
CA ASN A 509 47.86 -45.34 123.69
C ASN A 509 47.62 -43.89 123.21
N VAL A 510 48.18 -43.56 122.05
CA VAL A 510 48.24 -42.20 121.49
C VAL A 510 47.08 -41.82 120.57
N THR A 511 46.06 -42.68 120.45
CA THR A 511 44.88 -42.44 119.61
C THR A 511 43.76 -41.73 120.37
N VAL A 512 42.90 -41.02 119.63
CA VAL A 512 41.84 -40.15 120.19
C VAL A 512 40.95 -40.90 121.20
N GLU A 513 40.47 -40.16 122.20
CA GLU A 513 39.74 -40.58 123.41
C GLU A 513 40.56 -41.34 124.48
N ASN A 514 41.76 -41.84 124.18
CA ASN A 514 42.54 -42.63 125.15
C ASN A 514 43.23 -41.77 126.22
N LYS A 515 43.45 -42.35 127.40
CA LYS A 515 44.07 -41.71 128.57
C LYS A 515 45.40 -42.36 128.94
N VAL A 516 46.34 -41.54 129.41
CA VAL A 516 47.65 -41.97 129.92
C VAL A 516 47.80 -41.49 131.35
N THR A 517 48.09 -42.41 132.26
CA THR A 517 48.20 -42.18 133.71
C THR A 517 49.66 -42.17 134.18
N PHE A 518 49.99 -41.22 135.06
CA PHE A 518 51.31 -40.94 135.59
C PHE A 518 51.42 -41.37 137.06
N TYR A 519 52.60 -41.83 137.46
CA TYR A 519 52.94 -42.35 138.78
C TYR A 519 54.25 -41.72 139.27
N CYS A 520 54.47 -41.62 140.59
CA CYS A 520 55.72 -41.14 141.17
C CYS A 520 56.58 -42.28 141.75
N ASN A 521 57.90 -42.06 141.77
CA ASN A 521 58.85 -42.99 142.36
C ASN A 521 58.75 -43.01 143.90
N ALA A 522 59.15 -44.12 144.52
CA ALA A 522 59.09 -44.28 145.97
C ALA A 522 59.86 -43.16 146.72
N GLY A 523 59.24 -42.61 147.76
CA GLY A 523 59.73 -41.42 148.48
C GLY A 523 59.23 -40.09 147.94
N TYR A 524 58.55 -40.07 146.78
CA TYR A 524 57.95 -38.89 146.17
C TYR A 524 56.42 -38.98 146.11
N LYS A 525 55.72 -37.84 146.14
CA LYS A 525 54.26 -37.71 146.02
C LYS A 525 53.88 -36.88 144.80
N LEU A 526 52.83 -37.31 144.09
CA LEU A 526 52.32 -36.66 142.87
C LEU A 526 51.58 -35.35 143.17
N LEU A 527 51.84 -34.36 142.31
CA LEU A 527 51.18 -33.06 142.24
C LEU A 527 50.62 -32.85 140.82
N GLY A 528 49.36 -32.42 140.73
CA GLY A 528 48.63 -32.24 139.48
C GLY A 528 47.55 -33.30 139.25
N ARG A 529 46.99 -33.34 138.02
CA ARG A 529 46.12 -34.44 137.58
C ARG A 529 47.00 -35.64 137.25
N ASP A 530 46.58 -36.83 137.65
CA ASP A 530 47.29 -38.09 137.42
C ASP A 530 47.18 -38.62 135.97
N TYR A 531 46.44 -37.96 135.08
CA TYR A 531 46.32 -38.38 133.67
C TYR A 531 46.20 -37.22 132.67
N ARG A 532 46.51 -37.51 131.39
CA ARG A 532 46.18 -36.70 130.21
C ARG A 532 45.37 -37.53 129.20
N GLN A 533 44.49 -36.91 128.42
CA GLN A 533 43.63 -37.57 127.42
C GLN A 533 43.93 -37.08 125.99
N CYS A 534 44.00 -37.97 125.01
CA CYS A 534 44.14 -37.61 123.61
C CYS A 534 42.79 -37.13 123.05
N THR A 535 42.76 -35.94 122.45
CA THR A 535 41.59 -35.28 121.87
C THR A 535 41.83 -34.94 120.40
N ALA A 536 40.81 -34.43 119.70
CA ALA A 536 40.95 -33.96 118.31
C ALA A 536 41.96 -32.81 118.13
N GLU A 537 42.35 -32.12 119.22
CA GLU A 537 43.34 -31.03 119.22
C GLU A 537 44.70 -31.43 119.84
N GLY A 538 44.86 -32.68 120.30
CA GLY A 538 46.07 -33.17 120.98
C GLY A 538 45.82 -33.62 122.42
N TRP A 539 46.89 -33.71 123.23
CA TRP A 539 46.82 -34.11 124.64
C TRP A 539 46.23 -33.01 125.55
N ASP A 540 45.18 -33.35 126.32
CA ASP A 540 44.56 -32.47 127.31
C ASP A 540 45.47 -32.23 128.54
N GLY A 541 45.27 -31.08 129.21
CA GLY A 541 45.96 -30.71 130.45
C GLY A 541 47.49 -30.55 130.34
N ASP A 542 48.13 -30.32 131.49
CA ASP A 542 49.58 -30.24 131.67
C ASP A 542 50.17 -31.57 132.23
N VAL A 543 51.49 -31.71 132.23
CA VAL A 543 52.20 -32.88 132.77
C VAL A 543 52.38 -32.75 134.30
N PRO A 544 52.06 -33.76 135.12
CA PRO A 544 52.20 -33.71 136.58
C PRO A 544 53.66 -33.82 137.08
N SER A 545 53.89 -33.56 138.37
CA SER A 545 55.21 -33.55 139.02
C SER A 545 55.27 -34.35 140.34
N CYS A 546 56.48 -34.57 140.88
CA CYS A 546 56.74 -35.47 142.03
C CYS A 546 57.73 -34.87 143.06
N GLU A 547 57.37 -34.77 144.35
CA GLU A 547 58.17 -34.14 145.42
C GLU A 547 58.32 -34.98 146.72
N SER A 548 59.37 -34.75 147.53
CA SER A 548 59.86 -35.64 148.62
C SER A 548 59.56 -35.19 150.08
N GLN A 549 59.88 -36.01 151.10
CA GLN A 549 59.48 -35.82 152.51
C GLN A 549 60.62 -35.93 153.55
N SER A 550 60.53 -35.21 154.68
CA SER A 550 61.48 -35.20 155.83
C SER A 550 60.84 -34.61 157.11
N ALA A 551 61.45 -34.76 158.31
CA ALA A 551 60.83 -34.32 159.59
C ALA A 551 61.80 -33.94 160.76
N LEU A 552 61.28 -33.05 161.64
CA LEU A 552 61.65 -32.70 163.05
C LEU A 552 62.75 -31.64 163.40
N VAL A 553 62.37 -30.75 164.34
CA VAL A 553 63.15 -29.90 165.30
C VAL A 553 63.98 -28.69 164.81
N GLY A 554 63.84 -27.54 165.50
CA GLY A 554 64.86 -26.47 165.55
C GLY A 554 64.33 -25.02 165.73
N MET A 555 64.74 -24.30 166.78
CA MET A 555 64.28 -22.91 167.08
C MET A 555 65.29 -21.79 166.70
N THR A 556 64.76 -20.56 166.63
CA THR A 556 65.37 -19.24 166.99
C THR A 556 66.27 -18.40 166.05
N THR A 557 65.87 -17.12 165.89
CA THR A 557 66.64 -15.83 165.78
C THR A 557 67.54 -15.47 164.57
N GLY A 558 67.41 -14.22 164.05
CA GLY A 558 68.60 -13.38 163.75
C GLY A 558 68.70 -12.46 162.49
N ILE A 559 68.02 -11.30 162.45
CA ILE A 559 68.52 -9.95 162.01
C ILE A 559 69.20 -9.72 160.60
N ASN A 560 68.54 -8.85 159.79
CA ASN A 560 69.02 -7.85 158.78
C ASN A 560 69.64 -8.12 157.36
N MET A 561 69.05 -7.38 156.39
CA MET A 561 69.60 -6.67 155.19
C MET A 561 70.14 -7.38 153.91
N GLY A 562 69.73 -6.84 152.74
CA GLY A 562 70.43 -6.91 151.43
C GLY A 562 69.73 -7.74 150.32
N VAL A 563 68.80 -7.26 149.48
CA VAL A 563 68.83 -6.21 148.41
C VAL A 563 69.22 -6.72 146.99
N VAL A 564 68.18 -6.99 146.16
CA VAL A 564 67.97 -6.52 144.75
C VAL A 564 68.82 -7.11 143.59
N ALA A 565 68.38 -7.29 142.32
CA ALA A 565 67.09 -7.50 141.58
C ALA A 565 67.46 -7.79 140.05
N VAL A 566 66.62 -7.80 138.99
CA VAL A 566 65.18 -7.51 138.75
C VAL A 566 64.61 -8.22 137.47
N LEU A 567 63.27 -8.26 137.43
CA LEU A 567 62.23 -8.51 136.40
C LEU A 567 62.46 -7.93 134.95
N GLY A 568 61.67 -8.20 133.89
CA GLY A 568 60.50 -9.10 133.66
C GLY A 568 59.51 -8.57 132.59
N PHE A 569 58.46 -9.35 132.23
CA PHE A 569 57.12 -8.91 131.70
C PHE A 569 57.02 -8.18 130.32
N ILE A 570 55.88 -8.00 129.59
CA ILE A 570 54.46 -8.46 129.66
C ILE A 570 53.73 -8.48 128.28
N PHE A 571 52.46 -8.95 128.27
CA PHE A 571 51.41 -9.04 127.21
C PHE A 571 51.03 -7.77 126.37
N CYS A 572 50.15 -8.00 125.36
CA CYS A 572 49.03 -7.17 124.82
C CYS A 572 49.17 -6.57 123.40
N ALA A 573 48.09 -6.24 122.64
CA ALA A 573 46.71 -6.78 122.56
C ALA A 573 45.91 -6.21 121.34
N ALA A 574 44.96 -7.03 120.84
CA ALA A 574 43.71 -6.78 120.09
C ALA A 574 43.28 -5.41 119.46
N CYS A 575 42.66 -5.54 118.26
CA CYS A 575 41.30 -5.04 117.84
C CYS A 575 41.06 -3.79 116.93
N CYS A 576 39.90 -3.89 116.23
CA CYS A 576 39.05 -2.89 115.54
C CYS A 576 39.50 -2.29 114.17
N TYR A 577 38.79 -2.52 113.03
CA TYR A 577 37.49 -1.99 112.53
C TYR A 577 37.58 -0.57 111.88
N ARG A 578 37.23 -0.24 110.61
CA ARG A 578 36.31 -0.72 109.52
C ARG A 578 35.02 0.13 109.34
N LYS A 579 34.94 0.96 108.28
CA LYS A 579 33.75 1.39 107.46
C LYS A 579 34.22 2.34 106.31
N ARG A 580 33.74 2.26 105.05
CA ARG A 580 32.50 2.83 104.41
C ARG A 580 32.50 4.39 104.34
N SER A 581 32.01 5.10 103.30
CA SER A 581 31.19 4.73 102.11
C SER A 581 31.11 5.90 101.07
N LEU A 582 30.68 5.62 99.81
CA LEU A 582 30.06 6.58 98.81
C LEU A 582 30.98 7.71 98.23
N SER A 583 30.73 8.34 97.06
CA SER A 583 30.00 7.97 95.80
C SER A 583 30.28 8.98 94.64
N ASN A 584 29.84 8.62 93.41
CA ASN A 584 29.43 9.47 92.26
C ASN A 584 30.43 10.13 91.27
N LYS A 585 30.28 9.68 90.00
CA LYS A 585 30.18 10.41 88.70
C LYS A 585 31.35 11.21 88.12
N GLY A 586 31.63 10.94 86.82
CA GLY A 586 32.44 11.76 85.91
C GLY A 586 32.56 11.13 84.51
N GLU A 587 31.81 11.66 83.54
CA GLU A 587 31.85 11.38 82.07
C GLU A 587 32.88 12.33 81.39
N TYR A 588 33.37 12.20 80.14
CA TYR A 588 33.24 11.24 79.01
C TYR A 588 34.53 11.27 78.12
N HIS A 589 34.50 10.67 76.93
CA HIS A 589 35.66 10.40 76.04
C HIS A 589 36.30 11.58 75.28
N LEU A 590 37.60 11.42 75.00
CA LEU A 590 38.44 11.99 73.93
C LEU A 590 39.42 10.86 73.52
N ALA A 591 39.90 10.67 72.27
CA ALA A 591 39.58 11.20 70.93
C ALA A 591 40.00 10.08 69.91
N SER A 592 40.36 10.23 68.62
CA SER A 592 40.49 11.32 67.63
C SER A 592 40.67 10.70 66.22
N SER A 593 40.14 11.29 65.14
CA SER A 593 40.68 11.11 63.77
C SER A 593 40.26 12.24 62.80
N ILE A 594 40.99 12.37 61.69
CA ILE A 594 41.00 13.51 60.73
C ILE A 594 40.37 13.08 59.37
N PRO A 595 39.88 13.99 58.50
CA PRO A 595 38.77 13.71 57.58
C PRO A 595 39.09 13.77 56.06
N MET A 596 38.01 13.75 55.24
CA MET A 596 37.87 14.18 53.83
C MET A 596 38.34 13.23 52.70
N SER A 597 37.38 12.77 51.89
CA SER A 597 37.21 13.19 50.48
C SER A 597 35.96 12.57 49.82
N SER A 598 35.40 13.30 48.84
CA SER A 598 34.60 12.90 47.65
C SER A 598 33.84 11.55 47.59
N ASP A 599 32.66 11.45 46.98
CA ASP A 599 31.68 12.43 46.46
C ASP A 599 30.37 11.65 46.24
N ASP A 600 29.20 12.25 46.47
CA ASP A 600 27.91 11.61 46.21
C ASP A 600 26.95 12.65 45.59
N ASN A 601 26.36 12.35 44.44
CA ASN A 601 25.80 13.36 43.54
C ASN A 601 24.39 12.99 43.05
N GLN A 602 23.37 13.54 43.70
CA GLN A 602 21.96 13.43 43.29
C GLN A 602 21.49 14.71 42.56
N MET A 603 20.82 14.55 41.41
CA MET A 603 20.15 15.67 40.70
C MET A 603 18.89 15.23 39.94
N VAL A 604 17.72 15.68 40.42
CA VAL A 604 16.37 15.65 39.80
C VAL A 604 15.51 16.69 40.56
N PRO A 605 14.52 17.44 40.00
CA PRO A 605 14.22 17.88 38.62
C PRO A 605 13.98 19.44 38.48
N HIS A 606 13.46 19.87 37.31
CA HIS A 606 12.83 21.19 36.99
C HIS A 606 13.76 22.44 36.86
N SER A 607 13.50 23.41 35.95
CA SER A 607 12.51 23.54 34.85
C SER A 607 12.96 24.54 33.73
N ASP A 608 12.12 24.69 32.70
CA ASP A 608 11.93 25.87 31.81
C ASP A 608 12.87 26.15 30.62
N SER A 609 12.40 25.68 29.45
CA SER A 609 12.19 26.41 28.17
C SER A 609 13.28 27.34 27.58
N CYS A 610 13.65 27.06 26.32
CA CYS A 610 13.99 28.10 25.33
C CYS A 610 13.56 27.67 23.90
N ASN A 611 13.04 28.61 23.11
CA ASN A 611 12.59 28.39 21.72
C ASN A 611 13.69 28.72 20.69
N ARG A 612 13.78 27.93 19.61
CA ARG A 612 13.74 28.41 18.20
C ARG A 612 13.71 27.25 17.19
N PRO A 613 12.95 27.35 16.09
CA PRO A 613 12.92 26.35 15.01
C PRO A 613 13.93 26.64 13.88
N VAL A 614 14.10 25.64 13.02
CA VAL A 614 14.55 25.74 11.62
C VAL A 614 13.47 25.10 10.76
#